data_AF-A0A0K8V6E2-F1
#
_entry.id   AF-A0A0K8V6E2-F1
#
_cell.length_a   1.000
_cell.length_b   1.000
_cell.length_c   1.000
_cell.angle_alpha   90.00
_cell.angle_beta   90.00
_cell.angle_gamma   90.00
#
_symmetry.space_group_name_H-M   'P 1'
#
loop_
_entity.id
_entity.type
_entity.pdbx_description
1 polymer ?
#
loop_
_entity_poly.entity_id
_entity_poly.type
_entity_poly.pdbx_seq_one_letter_code
_entity_poly.pdbx_strand_id
1 'polypeptide(L)'
;MPRIRKCCVRECNNDNKKCNLFVWPKNEKIARKWCRNLGFEGRKIATTNTFVCAMHFEDYALGAKRLKIGAVPTLKLGKSDDAVYLSIKKSNEVRTCCAKGCPSDEKDILFAFPDDEIDFDNWVLALKISTSYSDRRKLFICDRHFDVDSIINKKLKEGAIPKHNLFYETVGNCSSFSSNRVLHPSKRQ
;
A
#
# COMPACT_ATOMS: atom_id res chain seq x y z
N MET A 1 11.61 -22.80 -21.77
CA MET A 1 12.49 -22.03 -20.85
C MET A 1 11.86 -20.68 -20.52
N PRO A 2 11.79 -20.26 -19.24
CA PRO A 2 11.27 -18.94 -18.89
C PRO A 2 12.17 -17.84 -19.46
N ARG A 3 11.58 -16.85 -20.16
CA ARG A 3 12.33 -15.72 -20.74
C ARG A 3 12.88 -14.85 -19.60
N ILE A 4 14.21 -14.80 -19.48
CA ILE A 4 14.91 -13.92 -18.53
C ILE A 4 14.84 -12.49 -19.07
N ARG A 5 14.34 -11.56 -18.26
CA ARG A 5 14.29 -10.12 -18.58
C ARG A 5 15.40 -9.43 -17.79
N LYS A 6 16.13 -8.52 -18.43
CA LYS A 6 17.26 -7.80 -17.82
C LYS A 6 16.93 -6.33 -17.64
N CYS A 7 17.55 -5.71 -16.63
CA CYS A 7 17.53 -4.27 -16.47
C CYS A 7 18.24 -3.59 -17.66
N CYS A 8 17.68 -2.49 -18.18
CA CYS A 8 18.27 -1.74 -19.29
C CYS A 8 19.28 -0.68 -18.83
N VAL A 9 19.35 -0.38 -17.53
CA VAL A 9 20.31 0.60 -16.99
C VAL A 9 21.74 0.10 -17.22
N ARG A 10 22.62 1.00 -17.66
CA ARG A 10 24.03 0.69 -17.92
C ARG A 10 24.68 0.11 -16.66
N GLU A 11 25.53 -0.89 -16.84
CA GLU A 11 26.29 -1.56 -15.77
C GLU A 11 25.42 -2.29 -14.72
N CYS A 12 24.10 -2.32 -14.90
CA CYS A 12 23.20 -3.07 -14.04
C CYS A 12 23.04 -4.52 -14.53
N ASN A 13 23.51 -5.47 -13.71
CA ASN A 13 23.46 -6.90 -14.01
C ASN A 13 22.25 -7.62 -13.36
N ASN A 14 21.20 -6.85 -13.06
CA ASN A 14 19.97 -7.38 -12.47
C ASN A 14 18.98 -7.88 -13.52
N ASP A 15 18.21 -8.88 -13.10
CA ASP A 15 17.17 -9.51 -13.88
C ASP A 15 15.93 -9.76 -13.02
N ASN A 16 14.90 -10.32 -13.66
CA ASN A 16 13.63 -10.65 -13.00
C ASN A 16 13.71 -11.80 -11.98
N LYS A 17 14.86 -12.47 -11.81
CA LYS A 17 15.07 -13.44 -10.72
C LYS A 17 15.66 -12.77 -9.49
N LYS A 18 16.45 -11.71 -9.66
CA LYS A 18 17.11 -10.98 -8.56
C LYS A 18 16.23 -9.92 -7.93
N CYS A 19 15.35 -9.27 -8.71
CA CYS A 19 14.51 -8.17 -8.21
C CYS A 19 13.33 -7.87 -9.13
N ASN A 20 12.40 -7.04 -8.63
CA ASN A 20 11.28 -6.55 -9.41
C ASN A 20 11.77 -5.66 -10.57
N LEU A 21 11.18 -5.88 -11.74
CA LEU A 21 11.42 -5.08 -12.94
C LEU A 21 10.16 -4.30 -13.31
N PHE A 22 10.35 -3.02 -13.63
CA PHE A 22 9.28 -2.12 -14.05
C PHE A 22 9.38 -1.80 -15.53
N VAL A 23 8.25 -1.96 -16.21
CA VAL A 23 8.12 -1.65 -17.64
C VAL A 23 8.23 -0.15 -17.85
N TRP A 24 8.84 0.22 -18.97
CA TRP A 24 8.91 1.58 -19.46
C TRP A 24 7.53 2.25 -19.46
N PRO A 25 7.41 3.49 -18.96
CA PRO A 25 6.13 4.17 -18.86
C PRO A 25 5.53 4.43 -20.25
N LYS A 26 4.23 4.14 -20.39
CA LYS A 26 3.45 4.49 -21.60
C LYS A 26 3.21 6.00 -21.72
N ASN A 27 3.19 6.71 -20.60
CA ASN A 27 3.02 8.16 -20.59
C ASN A 27 4.32 8.82 -21.08
N GLU A 28 4.25 9.52 -22.20
CA GLU A 28 5.41 10.15 -22.85
C GLU A 28 6.15 11.16 -21.97
N LYS A 29 5.43 11.91 -21.11
CA LYS A 29 6.06 12.87 -20.20
C LYS A 29 6.94 12.15 -19.17
N ILE A 30 6.45 11.04 -18.62
CA ILE A 30 7.21 10.22 -17.66
C ILE A 30 8.36 9.50 -18.39
N ALA A 31 8.10 8.95 -19.57
CA ALA A 31 9.12 8.32 -20.41
C ALA A 31 10.29 9.26 -20.71
N ARG A 32 10.02 10.53 -21.02
CA ARG A 32 11.05 11.54 -21.26
C ARG A 32 11.92 11.77 -20.02
N LYS A 33 11.31 11.81 -18.83
CA LYS A 33 12.07 11.93 -17.57
C LYS A 33 12.95 10.71 -17.32
N TRP A 34 12.43 9.50 -17.58
CA TRP A 34 13.23 8.27 -17.50
C TRP A 34 14.40 8.30 -18.48
N CYS A 35 14.18 8.74 -19.73
CA CYS A 35 15.24 8.89 -20.72
C CYS A 35 16.35 9.80 -20.21
N ARG A 36 16.00 10.95 -19.63
CA ARG A 36 16.98 11.94 -19.18
C ARG A 36 17.76 11.45 -17.96
N ASN A 37 17.09 10.90 -16.95
CA ASN A 37 17.75 10.37 -15.76
C ASN A 37 18.68 9.19 -16.07
N LEU A 38 18.26 8.28 -16.96
CA LEU A 38 19.05 7.09 -17.33
C LEU A 38 20.05 7.35 -18.47
N GLY A 39 20.13 8.59 -18.98
CA GLY A 39 21.00 8.95 -20.09
C GLY A 39 20.69 8.22 -21.41
N PHE A 40 19.42 7.95 -21.72
CA PHE A 40 18.96 7.39 -23.00
C PHE A 40 18.68 8.44 -24.09
N GLU A 41 18.99 9.72 -23.85
CA GLU A 41 18.81 10.77 -24.86
C GLU A 41 19.51 10.39 -26.18
N GLY A 42 18.79 10.53 -27.30
CA GLY A 42 19.28 10.18 -28.64
C GLY A 42 19.33 8.69 -28.98
N ARG A 43 18.90 7.78 -28.08
CA ARG A 43 18.83 6.34 -28.38
C ARG A 43 17.40 5.89 -28.71
N LYS A 44 17.26 5.06 -29.75
CA LYS A 44 16.07 4.22 -29.94
C LYS A 44 16.06 3.14 -28.86
N ILE A 45 15.12 3.24 -27.92
CA ILE A 45 14.89 2.18 -26.94
C ILE A 45 14.20 1.03 -27.68
N ALA A 46 14.89 -0.09 -27.86
CA ALA A 46 14.28 -1.30 -28.39
C ALA A 46 13.13 -1.73 -27.47
N THR A 47 12.00 -2.16 -28.04
CA THR A 47 10.82 -2.65 -27.29
C THR A 47 11.15 -3.82 -26.36
N THR A 48 12.23 -4.55 -26.62
CA THR A 48 12.76 -5.66 -25.81
C THR A 48 13.61 -5.22 -24.61
N ASN A 49 14.12 -3.97 -24.57
CA ASN A 49 14.96 -3.39 -23.52
C ASN A 49 14.21 -2.33 -22.69
N THR A 50 13.01 -2.69 -22.22
CA THR A 50 12.06 -1.74 -21.61
C THR A 50 11.93 -1.89 -20.10
N PHE A 51 12.88 -2.53 -19.42
CA PHE A 51 12.76 -2.82 -17.99
C PHE A 51 13.81 -2.11 -17.16
N VAL A 52 13.37 -1.44 -16.10
CA VAL A 52 14.25 -0.84 -15.09
C VAL A 52 13.99 -1.55 -13.76
N CYS A 53 15.04 -2.01 -13.10
CA CYS A 53 14.89 -2.74 -11.85
C CYS A 53 14.59 -1.82 -10.65
N ALA A 54 14.03 -2.41 -9.58
CA ALA A 54 13.59 -1.68 -8.40
C ALA A 54 14.71 -0.88 -7.70
N MET A 55 15.97 -1.31 -7.83
CA MET A 55 17.12 -0.64 -7.21
C MET A 55 17.40 0.77 -7.75
N HIS A 56 16.76 1.16 -8.86
CA HIS A 56 16.92 2.48 -9.45
C HIS A 56 15.88 3.50 -8.97
N PHE A 57 14.95 3.09 -8.10
CA PHE A 57 13.89 3.93 -7.58
C PHE A 57 13.99 4.03 -6.07
N GLU A 58 13.59 5.18 -5.55
CA GLU A 58 13.36 5.37 -4.13
C GLU A 58 12.34 4.36 -3.59
N ASP A 59 12.57 3.82 -2.39
CA ASP A 59 11.67 2.82 -1.79
C ASP A 59 10.23 3.33 -1.66
N TYR A 60 10.05 4.62 -1.36
CA TYR A 60 8.73 5.22 -1.27
C TYR A 60 8.03 5.39 -2.63
N ALA A 61 8.74 5.24 -3.75
CA ALA A 61 8.19 5.25 -5.10
C ALA A 61 7.77 3.85 -5.57
N LEU A 62 8.21 2.80 -4.86
CA LEU A 62 7.81 1.42 -5.09
C LEU A 62 6.44 1.14 -4.46
N GLY A 63 5.58 0.43 -5.19
CA GLY A 63 4.39 -0.24 -4.67
C GLY A 63 4.57 -1.76 -4.72
N ALA A 64 3.56 -2.51 -4.26
CA ALA A 64 3.65 -3.98 -4.13
C ALA A 64 4.00 -4.70 -5.44
N LYS A 65 3.49 -4.22 -6.59
CA LYS A 65 3.76 -4.81 -7.92
C LYS A 65 4.04 -3.76 -9.01
N ARG A 66 3.92 -2.47 -8.69
CA ARG A 66 3.95 -1.36 -9.65
C ARG A 66 4.62 -0.15 -9.02
N LEU A 67 5.20 0.70 -9.85
CA LEU A 67 5.63 2.03 -9.42
C LEU A 67 4.42 2.92 -9.14
N LYS A 68 4.58 3.81 -8.16
CA LYS A 68 3.63 4.90 -7.94
C LYS A 68 3.60 5.83 -9.16
N ILE A 69 2.44 6.43 -9.42
CA ILE A 69 2.22 7.27 -10.60
C ILE A 69 3.20 8.44 -10.59
N GLY A 70 3.90 8.65 -11.71
CA GLY A 70 4.86 9.74 -11.86
C GLY A 70 6.27 9.43 -11.35
N ALA A 71 6.50 8.27 -10.73
CA ALA A 71 7.83 7.86 -10.29
C ALA A 71 8.84 7.80 -11.45
N VAL A 72 10.07 8.23 -11.16
CA VAL A 72 11.20 8.21 -12.09
C VAL A 72 12.41 7.58 -11.39
N PRO A 73 13.32 6.93 -12.13
CA PRO A 73 14.52 6.37 -11.54
C PRO A 73 15.45 7.51 -11.11
N THR A 74 15.88 7.51 -9.86
CA THR A 74 16.78 8.53 -9.29
C THR A 74 18.04 7.94 -8.67
N LEU A 75 18.11 6.61 -8.52
CA LEU A 75 19.21 5.93 -7.85
C LEU A 75 20.04 5.10 -8.84
N LYS A 76 21.36 5.06 -8.63
CA LYS A 76 22.29 4.17 -9.35
C LYS A 76 22.09 4.23 -10.86
N LEU A 77 22.14 5.42 -11.46
CA LEU A 77 21.72 5.63 -12.86
C LEU A 77 22.82 5.24 -13.88
N GLY A 78 23.85 4.52 -13.43
CA GLY A 78 24.98 4.06 -14.23
C GLY A 78 26.10 5.08 -14.22
N LYS A 79 26.29 5.81 -15.32
CA LYS A 79 27.44 6.73 -15.49
C LYS A 79 27.31 8.08 -14.80
N SER A 80 26.10 8.42 -14.34
CA SER A 80 25.79 9.66 -13.63
C SER A 80 25.02 9.24 -12.39
N ASP A 81 25.48 9.61 -11.20
CA ASP A 81 24.67 9.40 -9.99
C ASP A 81 23.71 10.57 -9.75
N ASP A 82 23.86 11.67 -10.50
CA ASP A 82 22.99 12.83 -10.40
C ASP A 82 21.75 12.67 -11.27
N ALA A 83 20.58 12.56 -10.63
CA ALA A 83 19.29 12.56 -11.29
C ALA A 83 18.90 13.98 -11.72
N VAL A 84 18.61 14.17 -13.01
CA VAL A 84 18.11 15.46 -13.53
C VAL A 84 16.70 15.77 -13.04
N TYR A 85 15.85 14.75 -12.96
CA TYR A 85 14.49 14.86 -12.42
C TYR A 85 14.38 14.12 -11.09
N LEU A 86 13.84 14.80 -10.10
CA LEU A 86 13.50 14.22 -8.80
C LEU A 86 12.34 13.22 -8.92
N SER A 87 12.32 12.27 -8.00
CA SER A 87 11.20 11.34 -7.82
C SER A 87 9.96 12.07 -7.29
N ILE A 88 8.86 11.33 -7.17
CA ILE A 88 7.64 11.83 -6.50
C ILE A 88 7.95 12.24 -5.05
N LYS A 89 7.12 13.09 -4.45
CA LYS A 89 7.30 13.45 -3.04
C LYS A 89 7.07 12.22 -2.15
N LYS A 90 7.93 12.02 -1.15
CA LYS A 90 7.69 11.07 -0.06
C LYS A 90 6.43 11.53 0.68
N SER A 91 5.43 10.66 0.79
CA SER A 91 4.25 10.94 1.60
C SER A 91 4.63 10.85 3.08
N ASN A 92 4.51 11.95 3.82
CA ASN A 92 4.65 11.95 5.28
C ASN A 92 3.34 11.62 5.99
N GLU A 93 2.28 11.27 5.24
CA GLU A 93 1.00 10.87 5.81
C GLU A 93 1.15 9.54 6.55
N VAL A 94 1.10 9.63 7.88
CA VAL A 94 0.97 8.47 8.75
C VAL A 94 -0.42 7.89 8.51
N ARG A 95 -0.48 6.62 8.14
CA ARG A 95 -1.76 5.90 8.04
C ARG A 95 -2.22 5.57 9.44
N THR A 96 -3.49 5.87 9.74
CA THR A 96 -4.11 5.61 11.03
C THR A 96 -5.42 4.87 10.82
N CYS A 97 -5.85 4.10 11.82
CA CYS A 97 -7.19 3.50 11.81
C CYS A 97 -8.25 4.61 11.88
N CYS A 98 -9.30 4.52 11.06
CA CYS A 98 -10.40 5.48 11.03
C CYS A 98 -11.52 5.15 12.03
N ALA A 99 -11.48 3.98 12.68
CA ALA A 99 -12.46 3.63 13.70
C ALA A 99 -12.36 4.61 14.88
N LYS A 100 -13.50 5.12 15.32
CA LYS A 100 -13.56 6.23 16.28
C LYS A 100 -12.91 5.84 17.61
N GLY A 101 -11.89 6.60 18.01
CA GLY A 101 -11.15 6.41 19.26
C GLY A 101 -10.22 5.19 19.26
N CYS A 102 -9.94 4.57 18.12
CA CYS A 102 -9.09 3.39 18.06
C CYS A 102 -7.65 3.72 18.50
N PRO A 103 -7.09 2.99 19.48
CA PRO A 103 -5.74 3.23 19.99
C PRO A 103 -4.67 2.50 19.16
N SER A 104 -4.93 2.25 17.86
CA SER A 104 -4.00 1.50 17.01
C SER A 104 -2.68 2.23 16.84
N ASP A 105 -1.57 1.51 16.88
CA ASP A 105 -0.23 2.05 16.65
C ASP A 105 0.42 1.48 15.37
N GLU A 106 1.71 1.78 15.17
CA GLU A 106 2.48 1.37 13.99
C GLU A 106 2.69 -0.16 13.85
N LYS A 107 2.41 -0.93 14.91
CA LYS A 107 2.55 -2.40 14.91
C LYS A 107 1.29 -3.09 14.40
N ASP A 108 0.15 -2.41 14.49
CA ASP A 108 -1.14 -2.95 14.02
C ASP A 108 -1.16 -3.03 12.49
N ILE A 109 -1.80 -4.08 11.96
CA ILE A 109 -1.93 -4.24 10.52
C ILE A 109 -3.10 -3.39 10.04
N LEU A 110 -2.81 -2.37 9.22
CA LEU A 110 -3.83 -1.54 8.59
C LEU A 110 -4.27 -2.11 7.24
N PHE A 111 -5.57 -2.31 7.09
CA PHE A 111 -6.24 -2.66 5.84
C PHE A 111 -6.85 -1.42 5.19
N ALA A 112 -6.60 -1.24 3.89
CA ALA A 112 -7.27 -0.21 3.11
C ALA A 112 -8.74 -0.59 2.89
N PHE A 113 -9.58 0.42 2.70
CA PHE A 113 -10.98 0.17 2.31
C PHE A 113 -11.06 -0.56 0.95
N PRO A 114 -12.09 -1.40 0.75
CA PRO A 114 -12.32 -2.12 -0.50
C PRO A 114 -12.39 -1.18 -1.71
N ASP A 115 -11.90 -1.66 -2.86
CA ASP A 115 -12.10 -0.99 -4.15
C ASP A 115 -13.50 -1.27 -4.72
N ASP A 116 -14.17 -2.35 -4.31
CA ASP A 116 -15.57 -2.57 -4.63
C ASP A 116 -16.46 -1.57 -3.86
N GLU A 117 -17.41 -0.94 -4.55
CA GLU A 117 -18.23 0.13 -3.98
C GLU A 117 -19.26 -0.40 -2.98
N ILE A 118 -19.77 -1.62 -3.19
CA ILE A 118 -20.73 -2.25 -2.27
C ILE A 118 -20.02 -2.62 -0.96
N ASP A 119 -18.84 -3.25 -1.05
CA ASP A 119 -18.05 -3.57 0.13
C ASP A 119 -17.56 -2.30 0.86
N PHE A 120 -17.21 -1.26 0.11
CA PHE A 120 -16.90 0.06 0.66
C PHE A 120 -18.07 0.61 1.49
N ASP A 121 -19.27 0.63 0.94
CA ASP A 121 -20.47 1.13 1.62
C ASP A 121 -20.80 0.29 2.86
N ASN A 122 -20.63 -1.02 2.78
CA ASN A 122 -20.79 -1.93 3.93
C ASN A 122 -19.82 -1.59 5.07
N TRP A 123 -18.56 -1.27 4.75
CA TRP A 123 -17.57 -0.85 5.75
C TRP A 123 -17.89 0.52 6.34
N VAL A 124 -18.29 1.48 5.51
CA VAL A 124 -18.71 2.82 5.94
C VAL A 124 -19.90 2.71 6.91
N LEU A 125 -20.90 1.89 6.57
CA LEU A 125 -22.07 1.65 7.39
C LEU A 125 -21.71 0.98 8.72
N ALA A 126 -20.88 -0.07 8.69
CA ALA A 126 -20.44 -0.77 9.90
C ALA A 126 -19.72 0.18 10.88
N LEU A 127 -18.83 1.04 10.35
CA LEU A 127 -18.05 1.99 11.15
C LEU A 127 -18.83 3.25 11.52
N LYS A 128 -20.01 3.47 10.92
CA LYS A 128 -20.85 4.67 11.09
C LYS A 128 -20.05 5.96 10.87
N ILE A 129 -19.19 5.97 9.86
CA ILE A 129 -18.43 7.15 9.45
C ILE A 129 -19.12 7.86 8.29
N SER A 130 -18.96 9.18 8.19
CA SER A 130 -19.45 9.96 7.05
C SER A 130 -18.28 10.25 6.11
N THR A 131 -18.28 9.65 4.93
CA THR A 131 -17.20 9.78 3.94
C THR A 131 -17.70 9.43 2.53
N SER A 132 -16.92 9.77 1.50
CA SER A 132 -17.20 9.48 0.10
C SER A 132 -16.26 8.39 -0.42
N TYR A 133 -16.71 7.59 -1.39
CA TYR A 133 -15.87 6.63 -2.12
C TYR A 133 -14.60 7.26 -2.73
N SER A 134 -14.63 8.57 -3.01
CA SER A 134 -13.45 9.34 -3.46
C SER A 134 -12.30 9.39 -2.45
N ASP A 135 -12.60 9.25 -1.15
CA ASP A 135 -11.62 9.26 -0.06
C ASP A 135 -11.11 7.86 0.32
N ARG A 136 -11.64 6.79 -0.27
CA ARG A 136 -11.35 5.39 0.13
C ARG A 136 -9.86 5.07 0.26
N ARG A 137 -9.01 5.68 -0.58
CA ARG A 137 -7.55 5.43 -0.59
C ARG A 137 -6.81 6.00 0.61
N LYS A 138 -7.47 6.88 1.38
CA LYS A 138 -6.99 7.49 2.62
C LYS A 138 -7.57 6.80 3.85
N LEU A 139 -8.58 5.94 3.68
CA LEU A 139 -9.26 5.27 4.78
C LEU A 139 -8.61 3.92 5.05
N PHE A 140 -8.30 3.69 6.32
CA PHE A 140 -7.69 2.46 6.79
C PHE A 140 -8.34 2.00 8.09
N ILE A 141 -8.34 0.69 8.30
CA ILE A 141 -8.86 0.07 9.52
C ILE A 141 -7.90 -1.03 9.98
N CYS A 142 -7.61 -1.11 11.28
CA CYS A 142 -6.69 -2.12 11.79
C CYS A 142 -7.34 -3.51 11.94
N ASP A 143 -6.51 -4.53 12.00
CA ASP A 143 -6.85 -5.93 12.27
C ASP A 143 -7.69 -6.16 13.53
N ARG A 144 -7.58 -5.32 14.54
CA ARG A 144 -8.40 -5.36 15.78
C ARG A 144 -9.92 -5.33 15.56
N HIS A 145 -10.38 -4.94 14.37
CA HIS A 145 -11.80 -4.82 14.03
C HIS A 145 -12.37 -6.01 13.28
N PHE A 146 -11.54 -6.99 12.91
CA PHE A 146 -11.94 -8.18 12.14
C PHE A 146 -11.79 -9.45 12.97
N ASP A 147 -12.48 -10.53 12.58
CA ASP A 147 -12.17 -11.84 13.14
C ASP A 147 -10.76 -12.24 12.77
N VAL A 148 -10.07 -12.91 13.70
CA VAL A 148 -8.77 -13.53 13.45
C VAL A 148 -8.84 -14.48 12.24
N ASP A 149 -9.95 -15.22 12.11
CA ASP A 149 -10.17 -16.15 10.99
C ASP A 149 -10.43 -15.45 9.65
N SER A 150 -10.78 -14.16 9.66
CA SER A 150 -10.92 -13.35 8.46
C SER A 150 -9.58 -12.83 7.92
N ILE A 151 -8.48 -13.01 8.66
CA ILE A 151 -7.14 -12.54 8.29
C ILE A 151 -6.22 -13.73 7.99
N ILE A 152 -5.71 -13.81 6.76
CA ILE A 152 -4.74 -14.84 6.34
C ILE A 152 -3.52 -14.14 5.73
N ASN A 153 -2.33 -14.47 6.22
CA ASN A 153 -1.06 -13.92 5.71
C ASN A 153 -1.06 -12.38 5.63
N LYS A 154 -1.55 -11.71 6.68
CA LYS A 154 -1.71 -10.24 6.76
C LYS A 154 -2.60 -9.65 5.65
N LYS A 155 -3.59 -10.42 5.17
CA LYS A 155 -4.61 -9.98 4.21
C LYS A 155 -5.98 -10.38 4.71
N LEU A 156 -6.98 -9.57 4.38
CA LEU A 156 -8.37 -9.92 4.63
C LEU A 156 -8.88 -10.91 3.58
N LYS A 157 -9.72 -11.84 4.03
CA LYS A 157 -10.57 -12.65 3.15
C LYS A 157 -11.56 -11.76 2.40
N GLU A 158 -11.93 -12.19 1.21
CA GLU A 158 -12.99 -11.56 0.43
C GLU A 158 -14.31 -11.54 1.23
N GLY A 159 -15.02 -10.41 1.19
CA GLY A 159 -16.24 -10.18 1.96
C GLY A 159 -16.06 -10.02 3.48
N ALA A 160 -14.83 -9.91 4.00
CA ALA A 160 -14.63 -9.62 5.42
C ALA A 160 -15.17 -8.22 5.77
N ILE A 161 -15.95 -8.12 6.85
CA ILE A 161 -16.55 -6.88 7.34
C ILE A 161 -16.02 -6.58 8.75
N PRO A 162 -15.65 -5.33 9.06
CA PRO A 162 -15.27 -4.94 10.41
C PRO A 162 -16.48 -5.04 11.33
N LYS A 163 -16.33 -5.75 12.45
CA LYS A 163 -17.43 -6.01 13.40
C LYS A 163 -17.04 -5.92 14.87
N HIS A 164 -15.74 -5.85 15.17
CA HIS A 164 -15.25 -5.78 16.55
C HIS A 164 -14.80 -4.37 16.91
N ASN A 165 -15.02 -3.99 18.18
CA ASN A 165 -14.47 -2.77 18.78
C ASN A 165 -14.66 -1.51 17.92
N LEU A 166 -15.80 -1.39 17.23
CA LEU A 166 -16.04 -0.36 16.23
C LEU A 166 -16.10 1.06 16.83
N PHE A 167 -16.35 1.14 18.14
CA PHE A 167 -16.43 2.38 18.90
C PHE A 167 -15.70 2.17 20.22
N TYR A 168 -14.63 2.94 20.45
CA TYR A 168 -14.01 3.02 21.77
C TYR A 168 -14.69 4.15 22.54
N GLU A 169 -15.22 3.85 23.71
CA GLU A 169 -15.76 4.87 24.61
C GLU A 169 -14.61 5.75 25.10
N THR A 170 -14.72 7.06 24.90
CA THR A 170 -13.78 8.02 25.47
C THR A 170 -13.94 7.99 26.98
N VAL A 171 -12.93 7.52 27.69
CA VAL A 171 -12.94 7.50 29.16
C VAL A 171 -13.02 8.95 29.65
N GLY A 172 -14.19 9.33 30.13
CA GLY A 172 -14.52 10.68 30.62
C GLY A 172 -15.58 10.61 31.71
N ASN A 173 -15.13 10.25 32.92
CA ASN A 173 -15.71 10.39 34.27
C ASN A 173 -17.24 10.38 34.50
N CYS A 174 -17.62 9.44 35.41
CA CYS A 174 -18.75 9.42 36.36
C CYS A 174 -20.17 9.19 35.78
N SER A 175 -21.01 8.28 36.25
CA SER A 175 -21.01 7.37 37.40
C SER A 175 -22.05 6.27 37.17
N SER A 176 -21.76 5.07 37.67
CA SER A 176 -22.68 3.98 38.00
C SER A 176 -23.65 3.49 36.91
N PHE A 177 -23.34 2.34 36.30
CA PHE A 177 -24.28 1.22 36.35
C PHE A 177 -23.49 -0.09 36.46
N SER A 178 -23.70 -0.75 37.59
CA SER A 178 -23.14 -2.05 37.91
C SER A 178 -23.73 -3.14 37.02
N SER A 179 -22.90 -4.17 36.82
CA SER A 179 -23.23 -5.54 36.42
C SER A 179 -23.66 -5.77 34.97
N ASN A 180 -22.84 -6.54 34.25
CA ASN A 180 -23.09 -7.97 34.26
C ASN A 180 -21.82 -8.80 34.04
N ARG A 181 -21.64 -9.73 34.97
CA ARG A 181 -20.63 -10.77 35.04
C ARG A 181 -20.93 -11.79 33.94
N VAL A 182 -20.01 -12.03 33.01
CA VAL A 182 -20.13 -13.06 31.98
C VAL A 182 -20.15 -14.43 32.67
N LEU A 183 -21.29 -15.11 32.65
CA LEU A 183 -21.43 -16.50 33.07
C LEU A 183 -20.75 -17.39 32.03
N HIS A 184 -19.70 -18.11 32.44
CA HIS A 184 -19.18 -19.26 31.71
C HIS A 184 -20.20 -20.41 31.77
N PRO A 185 -20.50 -21.09 30.65
CA PRO A 185 -21.26 -22.32 30.70
C PRO A 185 -20.38 -23.47 31.23
N SER A 186 -20.75 -24.02 32.39
CA SER A 186 -20.26 -25.30 32.89
C SER A 186 -20.82 -26.43 32.03
N LYS A 187 -19.93 -27.24 31.46
CA LYS A 187 -20.29 -28.56 30.91
C LYS A 187 -20.89 -29.42 32.03
N ARG A 188 -21.94 -30.18 31.73
CA ARG A 188 -22.39 -31.32 32.54
C ARG A 188 -22.33 -32.58 31.68
N GLN A 189 -21.62 -33.58 32.19
CA GLN A 189 -21.96 -35.00 32.03
C GLN A 189 -23.10 -35.32 33.00
#